data_AF-A0A816HBT7-F1
#
_entry.id   AF-A0A816HBT7-F1
#
_cell.length_a   1.000
_cell.length_b   1.000
_cell.length_c   1.000
_cell.angle_alpha   90.00
_cell.angle_beta   90.00
_cell.angle_gamma   90.00
#
_symmetry.space_group_name_H-M   'P 1'
#
loop_
_entity.id
_entity.type
_entity.pdbx_description
1 polymer ?
#
loop_
_entity_poly.entity_id
_entity_poly.type
_entity_poly.pdbx_seq_one_letter_code
_entity_poly.pdbx_strand_id
1 'polypeptide(L)'
;VEDLVKGGYASVISRQVNNYYCLDIYFSWLAVLQNGNHSSNQSSLIIVQLNDLTTNENLILRRYDAGATGSGVDSRFQQKDDYFYTPAWQSEHLAIDNTRFGHNFQLTVLAADCQPTGHVGYLYLDSFSGLSP
;
A
#
# COMPACT_ATOMS: atom_id res chain seq x y z
N VAL A 1 -11.38 -8.79 -2.36
CA VAL A 1 -11.49 -9.93 -3.31
C VAL A 1 -11.27 -11.17 -2.48
N GLU A 2 -12.23 -12.09 -2.47
CA GLU A 2 -12.28 -13.21 -1.54
C GLU A 2 -12.05 -14.53 -2.30
N ASP A 3 -11.16 -15.39 -1.81
CA ASP A 3 -11.08 -16.81 -2.19
C ASP A 3 -11.68 -17.65 -1.05
N LEU A 4 -12.89 -18.16 -1.28
CA LEU A 4 -13.69 -18.93 -0.32
C LEU A 4 -13.23 -20.38 -0.12
N VAL A 5 -12.20 -20.86 -0.83
CA VAL A 5 -11.88 -22.29 -0.92
C VAL A 5 -10.58 -22.66 -0.23
N LYS A 6 -9.52 -21.84 -0.33
CA LYS A 6 -8.17 -22.23 0.14
C LYS A 6 -7.43 -21.20 0.97
N GLY A 7 -7.95 -19.99 1.05
CA GLY A 7 -7.41 -18.87 1.82
C GLY A 7 -6.29 -18.07 1.16
N GLY A 8 -6.04 -16.91 1.78
CA GLY A 8 -5.42 -15.73 1.18
C GLY A 8 -6.48 -14.64 1.05
N TYR A 9 -6.88 -14.02 2.18
CA TYR A 9 -7.83 -12.91 2.15
C TYR A 9 -7.14 -11.67 1.59
N ALA A 10 -7.81 -10.94 0.70
CA ALA A 10 -7.31 -9.66 0.20
C ALA A 10 -8.38 -8.57 0.30
N SER A 11 -8.03 -7.48 0.95
CA SER A 11 -8.85 -6.27 1.03
C SER A 11 -8.25 -5.19 0.14
N VAL A 12 -9.13 -4.46 -0.56
CA VAL A 12 -8.72 -3.37 -1.45
C VAL A 12 -9.61 -2.16 -1.19
N ILE A 13 -9.00 -1.00 -1.00
CA ILE A 13 -9.68 0.29 -1.03
C ILE A 13 -9.12 1.06 -2.22
N SER A 14 -10.00 1.64 -3.02
CA SER A 14 -9.61 2.49 -4.14
C SER A 14 -10.46 3.76 -4.15
N ARG A 15 -9.79 4.90 -4.32
CA ARG A 15 -10.45 6.20 -4.43
C ARG A 15 -9.85 6.99 -5.57
N GLN A 16 -10.73 7.52 -6.41
CA GLN A 16 -10.38 8.40 -7.51
C GLN A 16 -10.77 9.85 -7.17
N VAL A 17 -9.91 10.78 -7.57
CA VAL A 17 -10.18 12.23 -7.61
C VAL A 17 -10.03 12.70 -9.05
N ASN A 18 -10.97 13.54 -9.49
CA ASN A 18 -11.03 14.01 -10.87
C ASN A 18 -10.71 15.49 -10.96
N ASN A 19 -10.14 15.92 -12.08
CA ASN A 19 -9.81 17.33 -12.36
C ASN A 19 -9.06 17.98 -11.19
N TYR A 20 -7.92 17.40 -10.81
CA TYR A 20 -7.19 17.80 -9.61
C TYR A 20 -6.32 19.04 -9.84
N TYR A 21 -6.45 20.05 -8.98
CA TYR A 21 -5.76 21.35 -9.12
C TYR A 21 -4.98 21.79 -7.87
N CYS A 22 -4.90 20.96 -6.82
CA CYS A 22 -4.01 21.27 -5.71
C CYS A 22 -2.55 21.04 -6.14
N LEU A 23 -1.62 21.77 -5.53
CA LEU A 23 -0.18 21.68 -5.81
C LEU A 23 0.47 20.42 -5.27
N ASP A 24 -0.24 19.68 -4.42
CA ASP A 24 0.32 18.56 -3.69
C ASP A 24 -0.74 17.46 -3.58
N ILE A 25 -0.28 16.22 -3.49
CA ILE A 25 -1.07 15.08 -3.02
C ILE A 25 -0.35 14.48 -1.82
N TYR A 26 -1.09 14.30 -0.74
CA TYR A 26 -0.66 13.61 0.47
C TYR A 26 -1.56 12.43 0.78
N PHE A 27 -0.94 11.36 1.26
CA PHE A 27 -1.61 10.26 1.94
C PHE A 27 -0.62 9.60 2.90
N SER A 28 -1.14 9.04 3.99
CA SER A 28 -0.34 8.33 4.98
C SER A 28 -0.84 6.91 5.19
N TRP A 29 0.07 6.01 5.53
CA TRP A 29 -0.29 4.61 5.77
C TRP A 29 0.49 3.99 6.92
N LEU A 30 -0.12 2.97 7.52
CA LEU A 30 0.51 2.05 8.46
C LEU A 30 0.31 0.63 7.96
N ALA A 31 1.31 -0.24 8.17
CA ALA A 31 1.24 -1.63 7.74
C ALA A 31 1.69 -2.60 8.83
N VAL A 32 1.08 -3.77 8.83
CA VAL A 32 1.50 -4.95 9.59
C VAL A 32 1.47 -6.14 8.65
N LEU A 33 2.57 -6.88 8.59
CA LEU A 33 2.74 -8.09 7.79
C LEU A 33 3.27 -9.19 8.70
N GLN A 34 2.67 -10.37 8.66
CA GLN A 34 3.15 -11.52 9.44
C GLN A 34 3.93 -12.48 8.54
N ASN A 35 5.14 -12.81 8.93
CA ASN A 35 6.02 -13.75 8.25
C ASN A 35 5.56 -15.18 8.48
N GLY A 36 4.92 -15.77 7.46
CA GLY A 36 4.52 -17.17 7.47
C GLY A 36 5.60 -18.18 7.12
N ASN A 37 6.85 -17.74 7.02
CA ASN A 37 7.97 -18.54 6.51
C ASN A 37 7.70 -19.10 5.10
N HIS A 38 7.06 -18.29 4.26
CA HIS A 38 6.76 -18.61 2.86
C HIS A 38 7.64 -17.80 1.91
N SER A 39 7.74 -18.20 0.64
CA SER A 39 8.38 -17.35 -0.37
C SER A 39 7.61 -16.02 -0.53
N SER A 40 8.28 -14.98 -1.02
CA SER A 40 7.70 -13.64 -1.18
C SER A 40 6.32 -13.66 -1.89
N ASN A 41 6.17 -14.46 -2.95
CA ASN A 41 4.92 -14.61 -3.71
C ASN A 41 3.78 -15.34 -2.96
N GLN A 42 4.08 -15.97 -1.84
CA GLN A 42 3.14 -16.70 -0.98
C GLN A 42 2.96 -16.02 0.38
N SER A 43 3.72 -14.96 0.65
CA SER A 43 3.70 -14.26 1.93
C SER A 43 2.64 -13.16 1.99
N SER A 44 2.32 -12.68 3.19
CA SER A 44 1.42 -11.53 3.38
C SER A 44 2.00 -10.33 2.66
N LEU A 45 1.13 -9.54 2.03
CA LEU A 45 1.52 -8.49 1.10
C LEU A 45 0.73 -7.22 1.36
N ILE A 46 1.40 -6.08 1.23
CA ILE A 46 0.72 -4.80 1.02
C ILE A 46 1.19 -4.13 -0.27
N ILE A 47 0.25 -3.43 -0.91
CA ILE A 47 0.53 -2.56 -2.05
C ILE A 47 -0.12 -1.21 -1.78
N VAL A 48 0.63 -0.12 -1.98
CA VAL A 48 0.12 1.24 -2.00
C VAL A 48 0.48 1.86 -3.34
N GLN A 49 -0.53 2.30 -4.07
CA GLN A 49 -0.38 2.71 -5.46
C GLN A 49 -1.13 4.02 -5.75
N LEU A 50 -0.41 5.04 -6.23
CA LEU A 50 -0.99 6.26 -6.79
C LEU A 50 -0.77 6.28 -8.31
N ASN A 51 -1.86 6.30 -9.06
CA ASN A 51 -1.85 6.37 -10.52
C ASN A 51 -2.36 7.72 -11.02
N ASP A 52 -1.71 8.25 -12.05
CA ASP A 52 -2.26 9.26 -12.95
C ASP A 52 -3.07 8.54 -14.02
N LEU A 53 -4.40 8.65 -13.93
CA LEU A 53 -5.31 8.00 -14.87
C LEU A 53 -5.40 8.74 -16.21
N THR A 54 -4.98 10.01 -16.28
CA THR A 54 -4.98 10.79 -17.51
C THR A 54 -3.86 10.33 -18.44
N THR A 55 -2.67 10.08 -17.87
CA THR A 55 -1.49 9.63 -18.61
C THR A 55 -1.24 8.12 -18.52
N ASN A 56 -2.01 7.41 -17.69
CA ASN A 56 -1.82 6.00 -17.36
C ASN A 56 -0.42 5.71 -16.77
N GLU A 57 0.06 6.62 -15.93
CA GLU A 57 1.36 6.53 -15.25
C GLU A 57 1.18 6.09 -13.79
N ASN A 58 2.08 5.22 -13.31
CA ASN A 58 2.19 4.91 -11.89
C ASN A 58 3.19 5.88 -11.25
N LEU A 59 2.69 6.77 -10.41
CA LEU A 59 3.48 7.83 -9.79
C LEU A 59 4.13 7.37 -8.48
N ILE A 60 3.41 6.55 -7.70
CA ILE A 60 3.91 5.95 -6.48
C ILE A 60 3.50 4.48 -6.46
N LEU A 61 4.48 3.59 -6.33
CA LEU A 61 4.26 2.17 -6.07
C LEU A 61 5.10 1.73 -4.88
N ARG A 62 4.43 1.37 -3.79
CA ARG A 62 5.04 0.69 -2.66
C ARG A 62 4.51 -0.73 -2.62
N ARG A 63 5.41 -1.70 -2.54
CA ARG A 63 5.07 -3.11 -2.42
C ARG A 63 5.97 -3.71 -1.36
N TYR A 64 5.38 -4.30 -0.33
CA TYR A 64 6.11 -4.99 0.72
C TYR A 64 5.48 -6.33 1.03
N ASP A 65 6.33 -7.31 1.31
CA ASP A 65 5.92 -8.66 1.66
C ASP A 65 6.75 -9.21 2.81
N ALA A 66 6.15 -10.10 3.60
CA ALA A 66 6.83 -10.75 4.72
C ALA A 66 7.46 -12.09 4.32
N GLY A 67 8.08 -12.17 3.14
CA GLY A 67 8.77 -13.38 2.69
C GLY A 67 9.70 -13.95 3.77
N ALA A 68 10.04 -15.23 3.67
CA ALA A 68 10.69 -16.00 4.75
C ALA A 68 11.91 -15.33 5.38
N THR A 69 12.70 -14.61 4.60
CA THR A 69 13.92 -13.90 5.02
C THR A 69 13.68 -12.48 5.52
N GLY A 70 12.45 -11.96 5.43
CA GLY A 70 12.12 -10.56 5.68
C GLY A 70 12.64 -9.59 4.62
N SER A 71 13.22 -10.06 3.51
CA SER A 71 13.80 -9.17 2.49
C SER A 71 12.78 -8.36 1.68
N GLY A 72 11.48 -8.65 1.85
CA GLY A 72 10.38 -7.92 1.22
C GLY A 72 9.95 -6.68 1.99
N VAL A 73 10.52 -6.40 3.17
CA VAL A 73 10.35 -5.14 3.91
C VAL A 73 11.65 -4.32 3.90
N ASP A 74 11.56 -3.04 4.25
CA ASP A 74 12.71 -2.13 4.30
C ASP A 74 12.87 -1.47 5.69
N SER A 75 13.75 -0.47 5.78
CA SER A 75 14.07 0.24 7.02
C SER A 75 12.91 0.96 7.70
N ARG A 76 11.75 1.09 7.04
CA ARG A 76 10.54 1.69 7.62
C ARG A 76 9.79 0.69 8.51
N PHE A 77 10.08 -0.59 8.39
CA PHE A 77 9.50 -1.65 9.22
C PHE A 77 10.41 -1.99 10.40
N GLN A 78 9.80 -2.22 11.55
CA GLN A 78 10.40 -2.91 12.69
C GLN A 78 9.89 -4.33 12.76
N GLN A 79 10.65 -5.20 13.41
CA GLN A 79 10.27 -6.58 13.64
C GLN A 79 9.97 -6.82 15.12
N LYS A 80 8.89 -7.55 15.39
CA LYS A 80 8.59 -8.15 16.69
C LYS A 80 8.06 -9.55 16.44
N ASP A 81 8.78 -10.55 16.95
CA ASP A 81 8.50 -11.96 16.67
C ASP A 81 8.46 -12.22 15.15
N ASP A 82 7.37 -12.80 14.65
CA ASP A 82 7.11 -13.03 13.23
C ASP A 82 6.41 -11.86 12.54
N TYR A 83 6.19 -10.72 13.21
CA TYR A 83 5.55 -9.54 12.63
C TYR A 83 6.55 -8.49 12.18
N PHE A 84 6.34 -7.99 10.97
CA PHE A 84 6.91 -6.74 10.48
C PHE A 84 5.84 -5.65 10.52
N TYR A 85 6.14 -4.50 11.12
CA TYR A 85 5.19 -3.39 11.20
C TYR A 85 5.89 -2.04 11.07
N THR A 86 5.20 -1.05 10.52
CA THR A 86 5.67 0.33 10.54
C THR A 86 5.37 0.94 11.91
N PRO A 87 6.36 1.40 12.70
CA PRO A 87 6.13 1.91 14.05
C PRO A 87 5.51 3.32 14.08
N ALA A 88 5.51 4.02 12.93
CA ALA A 88 4.93 5.34 12.74
C ALA A 88 4.25 5.40 11.38
N TRP A 89 3.34 6.36 11.20
CA TRP A 89 2.70 6.62 9.91
C TRP A 89 3.74 6.95 8.84
N GLN A 90 3.62 6.31 7.69
CA GLN A 90 4.44 6.58 6.52
C GLN A 90 3.70 7.56 5.63
N SER A 91 4.19 8.80 5.55
CA SER A 91 3.59 9.84 4.73
C SER A 91 4.22 9.87 3.36
N GLU A 92 3.40 9.81 2.33
CA GLU A 92 3.79 9.96 0.94
C GLU A 92 3.37 11.36 0.47
N HIS A 93 4.24 11.98 -0.33
CA HIS A 93 4.03 13.30 -0.90
C HIS A 93 4.38 13.26 -2.38
N LEU A 94 3.48 13.80 -3.19
CA LEU A 94 3.73 14.10 -4.59
C LEU A 94 3.43 15.57 -4.85
N ALA A 95 4.44 16.30 -5.29
CA ALA A 95 4.24 17.64 -5.84
C ALA A 95 3.60 17.54 -7.23
N ILE A 96 2.54 18.30 -7.46
CA ILE A 96 1.82 18.43 -8.72
C ILE A 96 2.23 19.73 -9.38
N ASP A 97 2.82 19.62 -10.56
CA ASP A 97 3.19 20.76 -11.38
C ASP A 97 2.13 21.06 -12.45
N ASN A 98 2.37 22.13 -13.21
CA ASN A 98 1.46 22.57 -14.27
C ASN A 98 1.22 21.51 -15.37
N THR A 99 2.07 20.49 -15.49
CA THR A 99 1.88 19.41 -16.48
C THR A 99 0.84 18.39 -16.03
N ARG A 100 0.44 18.41 -14.76
CA ARG A 100 -0.50 17.47 -14.13
C ARG A 100 -1.75 18.14 -13.55
N PHE A 101 -1.90 19.45 -13.70
CA PHE A 101 -3.14 20.13 -13.34
C PHE A 101 -4.31 19.69 -14.20
N GLY A 102 -5.45 19.45 -13.56
CA GLY A 102 -6.64 18.91 -14.20
C GLY A 102 -6.58 17.41 -14.46
N HIS A 103 -5.52 16.71 -14.05
CA HIS A 103 -5.45 15.26 -14.19
C HIS A 103 -6.39 14.54 -13.21
N ASN A 104 -6.64 13.27 -13.49
CA ASN A 104 -7.40 12.38 -12.63
C ASN A 104 -6.42 11.44 -11.92
N PHE A 105 -6.53 11.32 -10.61
CA PHE A 105 -5.65 10.47 -9.82
C PHE A 105 -6.44 9.38 -9.11
N GLN A 106 -5.84 8.20 -8.98
CA GLN A 106 -6.40 7.10 -8.20
C GLN A 106 -5.38 6.58 -7.19
N LEU A 107 -5.77 6.62 -5.92
CA LEU A 107 -5.07 5.90 -4.86
C LEU A 107 -5.74 4.54 -4.66
N THR A 108 -4.96 3.48 -4.75
CA THR A 108 -5.37 2.11 -4.46
C THR A 108 -4.45 1.53 -3.41
N VAL A 109 -5.04 1.00 -2.35
CA VAL A 109 -4.31 0.24 -1.32
C VAL A 109 -4.87 -1.17 -1.23
N LEU A 110 -3.96 -2.14 -1.14
CA LEU A 110 -4.27 -3.55 -1.02
C LEU A 110 -3.50 -4.12 0.16
N ALA A 111 -4.17 -4.94 0.96
CA ALA A 111 -3.54 -5.81 1.95
C ALA A 111 -4.02 -7.23 1.72
N ALA A 112 -3.10 -8.19 1.79
CA ALA A 112 -3.39 -9.60 1.59
C ALA A 112 -2.64 -10.49 2.60
N ASP A 113 -3.29 -11.58 2.98
CA ASP A 113 -2.73 -12.64 3.82
C ASP A 113 -1.81 -13.59 3.03
N CYS A 114 -1.04 -14.42 3.74
CA CYS A 114 -0.27 -15.51 3.14
C CYS A 114 -1.15 -16.57 2.47
N GLN A 115 -0.61 -17.25 1.45
CA GLN A 115 -1.17 -18.47 0.85
C GLN A 115 -0.45 -19.71 1.41
N PRO A 116 -1.14 -20.78 1.85
CA PRO A 116 -2.59 -21.00 1.81
C PRO A 116 -3.40 -20.27 2.89
N THR A 117 -2.97 -20.15 4.15
CA THR A 117 -3.66 -19.32 5.18
C THR A 117 -2.76 -19.07 6.39
N GLY A 118 -3.21 -18.21 7.31
CA GLY A 118 -2.82 -18.24 8.72
C GLY A 118 -2.07 -16.99 9.18
N HIS A 119 -1.49 -16.24 8.24
CA HIS A 119 -0.65 -15.09 8.54
C HIS A 119 -1.22 -13.82 7.89
N VAL A 120 -1.27 -12.76 8.68
CA VAL A 120 -2.05 -11.57 8.38
C VAL A 120 -1.29 -10.50 7.61
N GLY A 121 -1.99 -9.83 6.69
CA GLY A 121 -1.59 -8.55 6.12
C GLY A 121 -2.62 -7.47 6.45
N TYR A 122 -2.23 -6.45 7.20
CA TYR A 122 -3.07 -5.29 7.51
C TYR A 122 -2.46 -4.00 6.99
N LEU A 123 -3.32 -3.12 6.49
CA LEU A 123 -2.97 -1.78 6.09
C LEU A 123 -4.03 -0.80 6.56
N TYR A 124 -3.59 0.29 7.18
CA TYR A 124 -4.41 1.45 7.50
C TYR A 124 -4.02 2.57 6.56
N LEU A 125 -5.01 3.28 6.05
CA LEU A 125 -4.83 4.44 5.20
C LEU A 125 -5.46 5.64 5.89
N ASP A 126 -4.72 6.75 5.94
CA ASP A 126 -5.22 8.04 6.39
C ASP A 126 -4.93 9.11 5.35
N SER A 127 -5.94 9.95 5.12
CA SER A 127 -5.94 11.04 4.15
C SER A 127 -5.71 10.63 2.69
N PHE A 128 -6.40 11.31 1.79
CA PHE A 128 -6.04 11.38 0.37
C PHE A 128 -6.45 12.77 -0.09
N SER A 129 -5.56 13.74 0.07
CA SER A 129 -5.90 15.16 -0.01
C SER A 129 -4.73 16.01 -0.50
N GLY A 130 -5.00 17.29 -0.76
CA GLY A 130 -3.96 18.27 -1.10
C GLY A 130 -3.36 19.00 0.10
N LEU A 131 -3.68 18.58 1.31
CA LEU A 131 -3.16 19.15 2.54
C LEU A 131 -2.33 18.10 3.29
N SER A 132 -1.24 18.54 3.92
CA SER A 132 -0.47 17.66 4.80
C SER A 132 -1.38 17.16 5.93
N PRO A 133 -1.35 15.84 6.25
CA PRO A 133 -1.92 15.30 7.48
C PRO A 133 -1.27 15.90 8.74
#